data_AF-A0AAW0D406-F1
#
_entry.id   AF-A0AAW0D406-F1
#
_cell.length_a   1.000
_cell.length_b   1.000
_cell.length_c   1.000
_cell.angle_alpha   90.00
_cell.angle_beta   90.00
_cell.angle_gamma   90.00
#
_symmetry.space_group_name_H-M   'P 1'
#
loop_
_entity.id
_entity.type
_entity.pdbx_description
1 polymer ?
#
loop_
_entity_poly.entity_id
_entity_poly.type
_entity_poly.pdbx_seq_one_letter_code
_entity_poly.pdbx_strand_id
1 'polypeptide(L)'
;MHPSLARRQLNGLVPPKIATPRLVSGNSGGGLDPLVDFYSKLPKGRAPSRFGGIKGRFFAGKNASAGPALAIIGGIFLIGYTLDYQMHLKHHKNNAH
;
A
#
# COMPACT_ATOMS: atom_id res chain seq x y z
N MET A 1 49.76 -40.60 10.32
CA MET A 1 48.69 -41.46 9.76
C MET A 1 48.24 -40.84 8.45
N HIS A 2 48.55 -41.45 7.30
CA HIS A 2 48.14 -40.93 6.00
C HIS A 2 46.65 -41.23 5.74
N PRO A 3 45.85 -40.25 5.28
CA PRO A 3 44.48 -40.51 4.89
C PRO A 3 44.44 -41.49 3.71
N SER A 4 43.51 -42.44 3.73
CA SER A 4 43.33 -43.41 2.65
C SER A 4 42.96 -42.72 1.33
N LEU A 5 43.24 -43.38 0.19
CA LEU A 5 42.90 -42.87 -1.13
C LEU A 5 41.40 -42.53 -1.26
N ALA A 6 40.52 -43.34 -0.66
CA ALA A 6 39.09 -43.08 -0.59
C ALA A 6 38.76 -41.79 0.19
N ARG A 7 39.44 -41.52 1.31
CA ARG A 7 39.24 -40.28 2.09
C ARG A 7 39.68 -39.06 1.28
N ARG A 8 40.79 -39.16 0.54
CA ARG A 8 41.30 -38.07 -0.30
C ARG A 8 40.36 -37.74 -1.47
N GLN A 9 39.74 -38.75 -2.08
CA GLN A 9 38.71 -38.56 -3.11
C GLN A 9 37.43 -37.89 -2.58
N LEU A 10 37.10 -38.10 -1.30
CA LEU A 10 35.91 -37.54 -0.66
C LEU A 10 36.14 -36.17 0.02
N ASN A 11 37.39 -35.69 0.10
CA ASN A 11 37.74 -34.46 0.81
C ASN A 11 37.16 -33.17 0.19
N GLY A 12 36.64 -33.22 -1.05
CA GLY A 12 35.95 -32.09 -1.70
C GLY A 12 34.42 -32.20 -1.67
N LEU A 13 33.85 -33.28 -1.14
CA LEU A 13 32.40 -33.54 -1.17
C LEU A 13 31.63 -32.65 -0.19
N VAL A 14 32.24 -32.34 0.95
CA VAL A 14 31.66 -31.45 1.96
C VAL A 14 32.37 -30.10 1.87
N PRO A 15 31.65 -29.01 1.54
CA PRO A 15 32.26 -27.70 1.46
C PRO A 15 32.83 -27.30 2.82
N PRO A 16 33.98 -26.58 2.86
CA PRO A 16 34.58 -26.13 4.10
C PRO A 16 33.63 -25.21 4.86
N LYS A 17 33.78 -25.11 6.19
CA LYS A 17 32.99 -24.17 7.00
C LYS A 17 33.29 -22.73 6.56
N ILE A 18 32.37 -22.14 5.80
CA ILE A 18 32.39 -20.73 5.43
C ILE A 18 31.52 -20.00 6.46
N ALA A 19 32.06 -18.98 7.14
CA ALA A 19 31.31 -18.21 8.14
C ALA A 19 30.03 -17.56 7.55
N THR A 20 30.00 -17.38 6.23
CA THR A 20 28.91 -16.75 5.49
C THR A 20 28.81 -17.32 4.07
N PRO A 21 28.12 -18.47 3.88
CA PRO A 21 27.95 -19.12 2.57
C PRO A 21 27.27 -18.21 1.54
N ARG A 22 26.41 -17.28 2.00
CA ARG A 22 25.67 -16.31 1.17
C ARG A 22 26.53 -15.24 0.52
N LEU A 23 27.75 -14.98 1.03
CA LEU A 23 28.67 -14.00 0.43
C LEU A 23 29.49 -14.57 -0.73
N VAL A 24 29.62 -15.91 -0.81
CA VAL A 24 30.43 -16.59 -1.83
C VAL A 24 29.68 -16.76 -3.15
N SER A 25 28.34 -16.77 -3.15
CA SER A 25 27.52 -16.94 -4.36
C SER A 25 27.29 -15.65 -5.17
N GLY A 26 28.18 -14.66 -5.06
CA GLY A 26 28.32 -13.61 -6.07
C GLY A 26 27.12 -12.66 -6.25
N ASN A 27 26.20 -12.54 -5.29
CA ASN A 27 25.28 -11.41 -5.30
C ASN A 27 25.97 -10.22 -4.64
N SER A 28 26.76 -9.49 -5.41
CA SER A 28 27.52 -8.29 -5.00
C SER A 28 26.67 -7.17 -4.36
N GLY A 29 25.35 -7.36 -4.21
CA GLY A 29 24.42 -6.38 -3.63
C GLY A 29 24.14 -6.52 -2.13
N GLY A 30 24.24 -7.73 -1.54
CA GLY A 30 23.74 -7.96 -0.18
C GLY A 30 24.49 -7.22 0.94
N GLY A 31 25.75 -6.88 0.72
CA GLY A 31 26.55 -6.11 1.69
C GLY A 31 26.26 -4.61 1.68
N LEU A 32 25.71 -4.09 0.57
CA LEU A 32 25.43 -2.67 0.39
C LEU A 32 23.96 -2.32 0.64
N ASP A 33 23.04 -3.29 0.62
CA ASP A 33 21.62 -3.08 0.91
C ASP A 33 21.37 -2.35 2.24
N PRO A 34 22.05 -2.68 3.36
CA PRO A 34 21.87 -1.95 4.62
C PRO A 34 22.36 -0.51 4.55
N LEU A 35 23.41 -0.25 3.76
CA LEU A 35 23.97 1.10 3.57
C LEU A 35 23.05 1.95 2.69
N VAL A 36 22.52 1.37 1.60
CA VAL A 36 21.54 2.03 0.73
C VAL A 36 20.25 2.29 1.49
N ASP A 37 19.77 1.33 2.28
CA ASP A 37 18.57 1.50 3.12
C ASP A 37 18.77 2.61 4.16
N PHE A 38 19.91 2.62 4.85
CA PHE A 38 20.30 3.70 5.75
C PHE A 38 20.24 5.07 5.07
N TYR A 39 20.92 5.22 3.91
CA TYR A 39 20.95 6.51 3.21
C TYR A 39 19.61 6.90 2.61
N SER A 40 18.79 5.93 2.19
CA SER A 40 17.45 6.17 1.67
C SER A 40 16.51 6.75 2.72
N LYS A 41 16.70 6.37 4.00
CA LYS A 41 15.87 6.71 5.16
C LYS A 41 16.39 7.88 5.98
N LEU A 42 17.49 8.53 5.59
CA LEU A 42 17.91 9.78 6.25
C LEU A 42 16.71 10.73 6.35
N PRO A 43 16.53 11.48 7.45
CA PRO A 43 15.42 12.40 7.64
C PRO A 43 15.41 13.45 6.52
N LYS A 44 14.65 13.15 5.46
CA LYS A 44 14.29 14.12 4.44
C LYS A 44 13.21 14.97 5.08
N GLY A 45 13.28 16.29 4.93
CA GLY A 45 12.24 17.20 5.44
C GLY A 45 10.83 16.73 5.02
N ARG A 46 9.80 17.28 5.67
CA ARG A 46 8.39 16.89 5.42
C ARG A 46 8.13 16.81 3.91
N ALA A 47 7.78 15.60 3.45
CA ALA A 47 7.47 15.39 2.04
C ALA A 47 6.40 16.40 1.60
N PRO A 48 6.55 17.06 0.44
CA PRO A 48 5.57 18.03 -0.03
C PRO A 48 4.21 17.34 -0.09
N SER A 49 3.19 18.02 0.44
CA SER A 49 1.81 17.57 0.35
C SER A 49 1.50 17.41 -1.14
N ARG A 50 1.47 16.16 -1.63
CA ARG A 50 0.99 15.88 -2.98
C ARG A 50 -0.41 16.46 -3.02
N PHE A 51 -0.64 17.46 -3.88
CA PHE A 51 -1.96 18.05 -4.10
C PHE A 51 -2.89 16.94 -4.63
N GLY A 52 -3.43 16.15 -3.71
CA GLY A 52 -4.41 15.13 -4.02
C GLY A 52 -5.74 15.84 -4.16
N GLY A 53 -6.43 15.63 -5.28
CA GLY A 53 -7.72 16.27 -5.60
C GLY A 53 -8.82 15.98 -4.57
N ILE A 54 -9.98 15.50 -5.00
CA ILE A 54 -11.09 15.21 -4.07
C ILE A 54 -10.63 14.24 -2.96
N LYS A 55 -9.79 13.25 -3.31
CA LYS A 55 -9.17 12.31 -2.37
C LYS A 55 -8.29 12.99 -1.30
N GLY A 56 -7.43 13.94 -1.68
CA GLY A 56 -6.55 14.62 -0.73
C GLY A 56 -7.28 15.63 0.15
N ARG A 57 -8.38 16.19 -0.35
CA ARG A 57 -9.21 17.16 0.36
C ARG A 57 -10.16 16.56 1.39
N PHE A 58 -10.69 15.37 1.14
CA PHE A 58 -11.74 14.82 2.01
C PHE A 58 -11.48 13.40 2.52
N PHE A 59 -10.51 12.69 1.94
CA PHE A 59 -10.32 11.25 2.21
C PHE A 59 -8.91 10.87 2.67
N ALA A 60 -7.99 11.83 2.82
CA ALA A 60 -6.59 11.54 3.15
C ALA A 60 -6.09 12.31 4.39
N GLY A 61 -5.41 11.58 5.27
CA GLY A 61 -4.69 12.13 6.41
C GLY A 61 -5.57 12.99 7.33
N LYS A 62 -5.04 14.14 7.74
CA LYS A 62 -5.72 15.12 8.62
C LYS A 62 -7.00 15.73 8.02
N ASN A 63 -7.22 15.58 6.71
CA ASN A 63 -8.39 16.11 6.00
C ASN A 63 -9.47 15.04 5.80
N ALA A 64 -9.30 13.84 6.36
CA ALA A 64 -10.33 12.81 6.31
C ALA A 64 -11.59 13.31 7.03
N SER A 65 -12.69 13.42 6.29
CA SER A 65 -13.94 14.02 6.78
C SER A 65 -15.16 13.25 6.27
N ALA A 66 -16.24 13.26 7.06
CA ALA A 66 -17.54 12.71 6.69
C ALA A 66 -18.30 13.61 5.69
N GLY A 67 -17.77 14.79 5.34
CA GLY A 67 -18.42 15.73 4.41
C GLY A 67 -18.92 15.12 3.10
N PRO A 68 -18.11 14.33 2.35
CA PRO A 68 -18.58 13.67 1.14
C PRO A 68 -19.72 12.68 1.36
N ALA A 69 -19.74 11.97 2.49
CA ALA A 69 -20.81 11.04 2.81
C ALA A 69 -22.13 11.79 3.03
N LEU A 70 -22.10 12.90 3.78
CA LEU A 70 -23.27 13.76 3.98
C LEU A 70 -23.75 14.40 2.67
N ALA A 71 -22.83 14.79 1.79
CA ALA A 71 -23.17 15.32 0.47
C ALA A 71 -23.90 14.28 -0.40
N ILE A 72 -23.46 13.02 -0.37
CA ILE A 72 -24.14 11.91 -1.07
C ILE A 72 -25.54 11.69 -0.50
N ILE A 73 -25.65 11.61 0.83
CA ILE A 73 -26.95 11.44 1.51
C ILE A 73 -27.91 12.55 1.11
N GLY A 74 -27.48 13.81 1.20
CA GLY A 74 -28.29 14.96 0.80
C GLY A 74 -28.68 14.93 -0.69
N GLY A 75 -27.76 14.51 -1.57
CA GLY A 75 -28.04 14.34 -2.99
C GLY A 75 -29.12 13.29 -3.26
N ILE A 76 -29.07 12.14 -2.57
CA ILE A 76 -30.09 11.09 -2.68
C ILE A 76 -31.45 11.59 -2.22
N PHE A 77 -31.52 12.28 -1.07
CA PHE A 77 -32.77 12.84 -0.58
C PHE A 77 -33.39 13.85 -1.56
N LEU A 78 -32.58 14.73 -2.12
CA LEU A 78 -33.06 15.75 -3.05
C LEU A 78 -33.59 15.11 -4.33
N ILE A 79 -32.88 14.13 -4.90
CA ILE A 79 -33.34 13.38 -6.07
C ILE A 79 -34.60 12.58 -5.75
N GLY A 80 -34.65 11.90 -4.60
CA GLY A 80 -35.83 11.16 -4.17
C GLY A 80 -37.06 12.05 -4.03
N TYR A 81 -36.90 13.22 -3.42
CA TYR A 81 -37.97 14.20 -3.26
C TYR A 81 -38.45 14.76 -4.60
N THR A 82 -37.54 15.06 -5.54
CA THR A 82 -37.98 15.56 -6.85
C THR A 82 -38.76 14.50 -7.63
N LEU A 83 -38.36 13.22 -7.55
CA LEU A 83 -39.09 12.11 -8.15
C LEU A 83 -40.48 11.94 -7.51
N ASP A 84 -40.54 11.90 -6.19
CA ASP A 84 -41.79 11.76 -5.43
C ASP A 84 -42.73 12.94 -5.69
N TYR A 85 -42.18 14.15 -5.80
CA TYR A 85 -42.96 15.33 -6.15
C TYR A 85 -43.58 15.22 -7.55
N GLN A 86 -42.82 14.78 -8.54
CA GLN A 86 -43.31 14.65 -9.92
C GLN A 86 -44.29 13.50 -10.09
N MET A 87 -44.05 12.36 -9.45
CA MET A 87 -44.85 11.16 -9.65
C MET A 87 -46.10 11.12 -8.76
N HIS A 88 -46.00 11.66 -7.54
CA HIS A 88 -47.02 11.49 -6.52
C HIS A 88 -47.59 12.84 -6.05
N LEU A 89 -46.79 13.67 -5.37
CA LEU A 89 -47.31 14.82 -4.63
C LEU A 89 -48.01 15.86 -5.53
N LYS A 90 -47.53 16.05 -6.77
CA LYS A 90 -48.13 17.02 -7.70
C LYS A 90 -49.52 16.60 -8.20
N HIS A 91 -49.81 15.30 -8.24
CA HIS A 91 -51.09 14.77 -8.73
C HIS A 91 -52.11 14.54 -7.61
N HIS A 92 -51.69 14.69 -6.35
CA HIS A 92 -52.49 14.40 -5.16
C HIS A 92 -53.69 15.33 -4.93
N LYS A 93 -53.81 16.44 -5.69
CA LYS A 93 -54.90 17.43 -5.54
C LYS A 93 -56.05 17.25 -6.55
N ASN A 94 -55.85 16.47 -7.62
CA ASN A 94 -56.83 16.33 -8.70
C ASN A 94 -57.65 15.04 -8.65
N ASN A 95 -57.44 14.16 -7.67
CA ASN A 95 -58.27 12.99 -7.42
C ASN A 95 -58.55 12.91 -5.93
N ALA A 96 -59.83 12.90 -5.53
CA ALA A 96 -60.21 12.50 -4.18
C ALA A 96 -59.93 10.99 -4.02
N HIS A 97 -59.37 10.61 -2.87
CA HIS A 97 -59.34 9.21 -2.46
C HIS A 97 -60.75 8.68 -2.24
#